data_AF-A0A0C2JG54-F1
#
_entry.id   AF-A0A0C2JG54-F1
#
_cell.length_a   1.000
_cell.length_b   1.000
_cell.length_c   1.000
_cell.angle_alpha   90.00
_cell.angle_beta   90.00
_cell.angle_gamma   90.00
#
_symmetry.space_group_name_H-M   'P 1'
#
loop_
_entity.id
_entity.type
_entity.pdbx_description
1 polymer ?
#
loop_
_entity_poly.entity_id
_entity_poly.type
_entity_poly.pdbx_seq_one_letter_code
_entity_poly.pdbx_strand_id
1 'polypeptide(L)'
;MKETYKPVYPCPNPKKKGCFCLDVYFIETKALDSFPKFKNMQEVIDYLLRLRSKALFLSKQPGVIKDCKFNSTDHHRGPTKISKKLKANEYTDYIFETRRILKENGICEVSCQNILGYSNNLIYRYLKFDHHDRNTSILVARPKYPKKTQIIPFEKLMSKECCKSNCNKLIEDNIQYFENLRAQAQMSRKNKRKCIEQLKDDLGQNFDICKQFIIDALAGLRKLVIQAKQQRLIRHHRYLKEIL
;
A
#
# COMPACT_ATOMS: atom_id res chain seq x y z
N MET A 1 -33.01 1.20 -13.37
CA MET A 1 -32.49 2.38 -12.62
C MET A 1 -31.82 3.31 -13.63
N LYS A 2 -32.07 4.62 -13.57
CA LYS A 2 -31.50 5.60 -14.51
C LYS A 2 -29.97 5.68 -14.36
N GLU A 3 -29.24 5.85 -15.47
CA GLU A 3 -27.77 5.92 -15.51
C GLU A 3 -27.17 7.01 -14.61
N THR A 4 -27.94 8.04 -14.28
CA THR A 4 -27.59 9.16 -13.41
C THR A 4 -27.18 8.75 -11.98
N TYR A 5 -27.55 7.56 -11.52
CA TYR A 5 -27.32 7.12 -10.12
C TYR A 5 -26.12 6.20 -9.92
N LYS A 6 -25.48 5.77 -11.01
CA LYS A 6 -24.27 4.93 -11.03
C LYS A 6 -23.04 5.48 -10.27
N PRO A 7 -22.89 6.80 -10.02
CA PRO A 7 -21.77 7.31 -9.22
C PRO A 7 -21.98 7.21 -7.70
N VAL A 8 -23.23 7.15 -7.25
CA VAL A 8 -23.62 7.11 -5.82
C VAL A 8 -23.86 5.67 -5.37
N TYR A 9 -24.39 4.86 -6.28
CA TYR A 9 -24.44 3.40 -6.17
C TYR A 9 -23.30 2.81 -6.98
N PRO A 10 -22.32 2.09 -6.39
CA PRO A 10 -22.64 0.72 -5.99
C PRO A 10 -21.83 0.21 -4.79
N CYS A 11 -22.37 -0.75 -4.05
CA CYS A 11 -21.52 -1.77 -3.45
C CYS A 11 -21.55 -2.96 -4.39
N PRO A 12 -20.58 -3.08 -5.32
CA PRO A 12 -20.47 -4.27 -6.14
C PRO A 12 -19.80 -5.32 -5.25
N ASN A 13 -20.50 -5.84 -4.25
CA ASN A 13 -19.96 -7.01 -3.55
C ASN A 13 -20.07 -8.17 -4.55
N PRO A 14 -18.97 -8.65 -5.17
CA PRO A 14 -19.06 -9.49 -6.36
C PRO A 14 -19.48 -10.92 -6.04
N LYS A 15 -19.75 -11.24 -4.76
CA LYS A 15 -19.83 -12.63 -4.29
C LYS A 15 -21.15 -13.02 -3.62
N LYS A 16 -21.89 -12.11 -2.98
CA LYS A 16 -23.18 -12.44 -2.33
C LYS A 16 -24.01 -11.18 -2.13
N LYS A 17 -25.13 -11.07 -2.86
CA LYS A 17 -26.26 -10.11 -2.71
C LYS A 17 -25.85 -8.61 -2.73
N GLY A 18 -26.56 -7.78 -3.52
CA GLY A 18 -26.30 -6.34 -3.55
C GLY A 18 -26.39 -5.71 -2.14
N CYS A 19 -25.58 -4.69 -1.85
CA CYS A 19 -25.74 -3.93 -0.61
C CYS A 19 -27.03 -3.11 -0.68
N PHE A 20 -27.93 -3.36 0.26
CA PHE A 20 -29.15 -2.56 0.46
C PHE A 20 -28.93 -1.39 1.45
N CYS A 21 -27.68 -1.03 1.70
CA CYS A 21 -27.32 0.01 2.69
C CYS A 21 -27.95 1.38 2.41
N LEU A 22 -28.19 1.72 1.15
CA LEU A 22 -28.87 2.98 0.79
C LEU A 22 -30.39 2.89 0.99
N ASP A 23 -30.98 1.70 0.81
CA ASP A 23 -32.40 1.48 1.07
C ASP A 23 -32.66 1.48 2.58
N VAL A 24 -31.77 0.86 3.36
CA VAL A 24 -31.76 0.94 4.84
C VAL A 24 -31.61 2.38 5.30
N TYR A 25 -30.65 3.14 4.76
CA TYR A 25 -30.49 4.57 5.06
C TYR A 25 -31.79 5.36 4.80
N PHE A 26 -32.48 5.08 3.69
CA PHE A 26 -33.75 5.74 3.38
C PHE A 26 -34.87 5.36 4.36
N ILE A 27 -34.98 4.08 4.72
CA ILE A 27 -35.98 3.61 5.68
C ILE A 27 -35.74 4.22 7.06
N GLU A 28 -34.51 4.19 7.55
CA GLU A 28 -34.13 4.75 8.86
C GLU A 28 -34.33 6.27 8.93
N THR A 29 -33.98 7.00 7.85
CA THR A 29 -34.19 8.45 7.79
C THR A 29 -35.66 8.86 7.68
N LYS A 30 -36.55 7.95 7.26
CA LYS A 30 -38.00 8.13 7.32
C LYS A 30 -38.61 7.75 8.67
N ALA A 31 -38.05 6.75 9.34
CA ALA A 31 -38.55 6.22 10.61
C ALA A 31 -38.19 7.08 11.84
N LEU A 32 -37.32 8.08 11.70
CA LEU A 32 -37.06 9.06 12.74
C LEU A 32 -38.28 10.00 12.88
N ASP A 33 -39.21 9.60 13.73
CA ASP A 33 -40.56 10.17 13.97
C ASP A 33 -40.61 11.67 14.28
N SER A 34 -39.49 12.31 14.59
CA SER A 34 -39.47 13.72 14.96
C SER A 34 -39.51 14.65 13.75
N PHE A 35 -38.85 14.32 12.63
CA PHE A 35 -38.92 15.08 11.36
C PHE A 35 -38.37 14.21 10.22
N PRO A 36 -39.19 13.72 9.28
CA PRO A 36 -38.67 12.97 8.14
C PRO A 36 -37.75 13.89 7.33
N LYS A 37 -36.44 13.63 7.42
CA LYS A 37 -35.40 14.46 6.81
C LYS A 37 -35.53 14.53 5.28
N PHE A 38 -36.16 13.51 4.68
CA PHE A 38 -36.36 13.36 3.26
C PHE A 38 -37.76 12.83 2.96
N LYS A 39 -38.46 13.44 2.01
CA LYS A 39 -39.83 13.05 1.61
C LYS A 39 -39.83 11.80 0.73
N ASN A 40 -38.82 11.69 -0.14
CA ASN A 40 -38.71 10.63 -1.14
C ASN A 40 -37.25 10.22 -1.38
N MET A 41 -37.07 9.11 -2.09
CA MET A 41 -35.75 8.57 -2.39
C MET A 41 -34.91 9.51 -3.26
N GLN A 42 -35.56 10.34 -4.09
CA GLN A 42 -34.87 11.31 -4.95
C GLN A 42 -34.17 12.38 -4.11
N GLU A 43 -34.80 12.90 -3.05
CA GLU A 43 -34.17 13.87 -2.15
C GLU A 43 -32.95 13.32 -1.42
N VAL A 44 -32.97 12.03 -1.04
CA VAL A 44 -31.78 11.35 -0.49
C VAL A 44 -30.66 11.32 -1.51
N ILE A 45 -30.96 10.90 -2.73
CA ILE A 45 -29.96 10.83 -3.79
C ILE A 45 -29.38 12.21 -4.08
N ASP A 46 -30.21 13.25 -4.16
CA ASP A 46 -29.78 14.63 -4.40
C ASP A 46 -28.92 15.15 -3.24
N TYR A 47 -29.22 14.75 -2.00
CA TYR A 47 -28.36 15.02 -0.85
C TYR A 47 -26.99 14.34 -0.98
N LEU A 48 -26.95 13.04 -1.31
CA LEU A 48 -25.69 12.31 -1.49
C LEU A 48 -24.86 12.86 -2.65
N LEU A 49 -25.49 13.28 -3.74
CA LEU A 49 -24.83 13.97 -4.85
C LEU A 49 -24.24 15.32 -4.41
N ARG A 50 -24.94 16.08 -3.56
CA ARG A 50 -24.39 17.31 -2.97
C ARG A 50 -23.15 17.04 -2.11
N LEU A 51 -23.17 15.99 -1.29
CA LEU A 51 -21.99 15.57 -0.52
C LEU A 51 -20.80 15.24 -1.44
N ARG A 52 -21.06 14.46 -2.50
CA ARG A 52 -20.05 14.13 -3.52
C ARG A 52 -19.48 15.37 -4.18
N SER A 53 -20.33 16.28 -4.64
CA SER A 53 -19.92 17.52 -5.30
C SER A 53 -19.06 18.38 -4.38
N LYS A 54 -19.42 18.49 -3.10
CA LYS A 54 -18.63 19.20 -2.09
C LYS A 54 -17.28 18.53 -1.85
N ALA A 55 -17.24 17.19 -1.71
CA ALA A 55 -15.99 16.44 -1.58
C ALA A 55 -15.07 16.66 -2.78
N LEU A 56 -15.61 16.58 -4.01
CA LEU A 56 -14.86 16.80 -5.24
C LEU A 56 -14.35 18.23 -5.35
N PHE A 57 -15.17 19.21 -4.98
CA PHE A 57 -14.77 20.61 -4.95
C PHE A 57 -13.60 20.82 -3.99
N LEU A 58 -13.71 20.38 -2.74
CA LEU A 58 -12.64 20.45 -1.75
C LEU A 58 -11.37 19.72 -2.19
N SER A 59 -11.50 18.58 -2.87
CA SER A 59 -10.33 17.83 -3.40
C SER A 59 -9.57 18.58 -4.50
N LYS A 60 -10.25 19.49 -5.21
CA LYS A 60 -9.71 20.26 -6.34
C LYS A 60 -9.29 21.69 -5.96
N GLN A 61 -9.64 22.17 -4.77
CA GLN A 61 -9.30 23.53 -4.37
C GLN A 61 -7.78 23.74 -4.35
N PRO A 62 -7.27 24.83 -4.95
CA PRO A 62 -5.87 25.18 -4.86
C PRO A 62 -5.58 25.58 -3.41
N GLY A 63 -4.80 24.79 -2.68
CA GLY A 63 -4.59 25.15 -1.28
C GLY A 63 -3.86 26.47 -1.12
N VAL A 64 -4.43 27.26 -0.24
CA VAL A 64 -3.91 28.54 0.21
C VAL A 64 -2.56 28.28 0.86
N ILE A 65 -1.50 28.85 0.26
CA ILE A 65 -0.23 29.02 0.95
C ILE A 65 -0.51 30.10 1.99
N LYS A 66 -0.82 29.71 3.23
CA LYS A 66 -0.71 30.68 4.32
C LYS A 66 0.76 31.07 4.39
N ASP A 67 1.04 32.37 4.34
CA ASP A 67 2.38 32.94 4.46
C ASP A 67 2.97 32.57 5.82
N CYS A 68 3.51 31.37 5.92
CA CYS A 68 4.43 31.02 6.98
C CYS A 68 5.69 31.83 6.69
N LYS A 69 5.86 32.97 7.38
CA LYS A 69 7.10 33.75 7.39
C LYS A 69 8.26 32.82 7.74
N PHE A 70 8.91 32.26 6.73
CA PHE A 70 10.16 31.53 6.88
C PHE A 70 11.26 32.38 6.25
N ASN A 71 12.08 32.98 7.11
CA ASN A 71 13.36 33.52 6.73
C ASN A 71 14.24 32.37 6.27
N SER A 72 14.30 32.13 4.96
CA SER A 72 15.37 31.33 4.38
C SER A 72 15.48 31.61 2.90
N THR A 73 16.56 32.31 2.57
CA THR A 73 17.16 32.47 1.26
C THR A 73 17.40 31.12 0.60
N ASP A 74 16.50 30.65 -0.25
CA ASP A 74 16.87 29.66 -1.27
C ASP A 74 15.89 29.71 -2.44
N HIS A 75 16.33 30.33 -3.54
CA HIS A 75 15.56 30.56 -4.74
C HIS A 75 15.65 29.36 -5.68
N HIS A 76 15.08 28.19 -5.37
CA HIS A 76 14.77 27.20 -6.41
C HIS A 76 13.61 26.24 -6.08
N ARG A 77 12.60 26.29 -6.96
CA ARG A 77 11.71 25.21 -7.42
C ARG A 77 10.60 24.69 -6.48
N GLY A 78 9.39 25.13 -6.81
CA GLY A 78 8.15 24.36 -6.69
C GLY A 78 7.41 24.51 -5.36
N PRO A 79 6.10 24.18 -5.32
CA PRO A 79 5.30 24.29 -4.12
C PRO A 79 5.86 23.37 -3.02
N THR A 80 6.39 23.99 -1.96
CA THR A 80 7.03 23.33 -0.82
C THR A 80 6.08 22.30 -0.18
N LYS A 81 6.63 21.17 0.30
CA LYS A 81 5.90 20.04 0.92
C LYS A 81 4.86 20.44 1.98
N ILE A 82 5.05 21.59 2.64
CA ILE A 82 4.18 22.13 3.68
C ILE A 82 2.82 22.58 3.11
N SER A 83 2.80 23.23 1.94
CA SER A 83 1.57 23.66 1.27
C SER A 83 0.68 22.46 0.88
N LYS A 84 1.29 21.32 0.52
CA LYS A 84 0.57 20.05 0.28
C LYS A 84 0.01 19.43 1.56
N LYS A 85 0.54 19.79 2.73
CA LYS A 85 0.17 19.24 4.04
C LYS A 85 -1.08 19.94 4.60
N LEU A 86 -1.18 21.28 4.49
CA LEU A 86 -2.37 22.04 4.90
C LEU A 86 -3.58 21.81 3.95
N LYS A 87 -3.32 21.63 2.64
CA LYS A 87 -4.30 21.21 1.61
C LYS A 87 -5.10 19.97 1.99
N ALA A 88 -4.47 19.07 2.75
CA ALA A 88 -5.11 17.86 3.17
C ALA A 88 -6.18 18.13 4.23
N ASN A 89 -6.02 19.10 5.13
CA ASN A 89 -6.82 19.15 6.37
C ASN A 89 -8.32 19.37 6.12
N GLU A 90 -8.75 20.46 5.46
CA GLU A 90 -10.19 20.73 5.28
C GLU A 90 -10.92 19.65 4.48
N TYR A 91 -10.33 19.17 3.38
CA TYR A 91 -10.86 18.03 2.65
C TYR A 91 -10.90 16.78 3.52
N THR A 92 -9.82 16.49 4.24
CA THR A 92 -9.72 15.31 5.11
C THR A 92 -10.75 15.37 6.23
N ASP A 93 -10.86 16.49 6.94
CA ASP A 93 -11.82 16.74 8.02
C ASP A 93 -13.25 16.60 7.50
N TYR A 94 -13.56 17.18 6.33
CA TYR A 94 -14.87 17.02 5.69
C TYR A 94 -15.18 15.56 5.36
N ILE A 95 -14.20 14.82 4.80
CA ILE A 95 -14.36 13.40 4.50
C ILE A 95 -14.61 12.61 5.78
N PHE A 96 -13.88 12.88 6.86
CA PHE A 96 -14.05 12.17 8.13
C PHE A 96 -15.38 12.43 8.79
N GLU A 97 -15.77 13.69 8.91
CA GLU A 97 -17.02 14.07 9.54
C GLU A 97 -18.21 13.52 8.76
N THR A 98 -18.20 13.70 7.43
CA THR A 98 -19.27 13.19 6.58
C THR A 98 -19.28 11.65 6.59
N ARG A 99 -18.12 10.99 6.56
CA ARG A 99 -18.03 9.53 6.66
C ARG A 99 -18.60 9.03 7.98
N ARG A 100 -18.31 9.69 9.10
CA ARG A 100 -18.85 9.34 10.43
C ARG A 100 -20.38 9.39 10.40
N ILE A 101 -20.94 10.50 9.95
CA ILE A 101 -22.40 10.68 9.85
C ILE A 101 -23.00 9.58 8.96
N LEU A 102 -22.46 9.33 7.76
CA LEU A 102 -22.99 8.29 6.87
C LEU A 102 -22.93 6.88 7.50
N LYS A 103 -21.87 6.60 8.28
CA LYS A 103 -21.69 5.32 8.98
C LYS A 103 -22.67 5.12 10.14
N GLU A 104 -22.93 6.18 10.91
CA GLU A 104 -23.92 6.17 11.99
C GLU A 104 -25.33 5.88 11.46
N ASN A 105 -25.60 6.21 10.20
CA ASN A 105 -26.86 5.91 9.51
C ASN A 105 -26.77 4.63 8.65
N GLY A 106 -25.89 3.68 8.99
CA GLY A 106 -25.88 2.36 8.36
C GLY A 106 -25.24 2.26 6.96
N ILE A 107 -24.61 3.32 6.42
CA ILE A 107 -23.95 3.25 5.12
C ILE A 107 -22.61 2.48 5.20
N CYS A 108 -22.43 1.49 4.31
CA CYS A 108 -21.21 0.67 4.29
C CYS A 108 -19.97 1.45 3.82
N GLU A 109 -18.76 0.95 4.12
CA GLU A 109 -17.51 1.65 3.78
C GLU A 109 -17.34 1.89 2.29
N VAL A 110 -17.70 0.88 1.48
CA VAL A 110 -17.59 0.93 0.02
C VAL A 110 -18.49 2.03 -0.53
N SER A 111 -19.73 2.12 -0.05
CA SER A 111 -20.65 3.19 -0.42
C SER A 111 -20.15 4.56 0.04
N CYS A 112 -19.63 4.70 1.26
CA CYS A 112 -19.03 5.96 1.71
C CYS A 112 -17.86 6.39 0.80
N GLN A 113 -16.99 5.45 0.41
CA GLN A 113 -15.89 5.71 -0.53
C GLN A 113 -16.39 6.16 -1.89
N ASN A 114 -17.43 5.52 -2.41
CA ASN A 114 -18.01 5.89 -3.69
C ASN A 114 -18.70 7.25 -3.62
N ILE A 115 -19.51 7.52 -2.59
CA ILE A 115 -20.18 8.82 -2.40
C ILE A 115 -19.16 9.94 -2.28
N LEU A 116 -18.18 9.80 -1.40
CA LEU A 116 -17.24 10.86 -1.05
C LEU A 116 -15.97 10.90 -1.91
N GLY A 117 -15.72 9.87 -2.74
CA GLY A 117 -14.63 9.83 -3.71
C GLY A 117 -13.22 9.76 -3.11
N TYR A 118 -13.05 9.31 -1.87
CA TYR A 118 -11.74 9.20 -1.23
C TYR A 118 -11.07 7.83 -1.46
N SER A 119 -9.74 7.80 -1.40
CA SER A 119 -8.96 6.56 -1.50
C SER A 119 -8.77 5.89 -0.13
N ASN A 120 -8.61 4.56 -0.12
CA ASN A 120 -8.26 3.78 1.08
C ASN A 120 -7.01 4.32 1.83
N ASN A 121 -6.08 4.95 1.10
CA ASN A 121 -4.87 5.50 1.70
C ASN A 121 -5.13 6.75 2.53
N LEU A 122 -6.21 7.51 2.25
CA LEU A 122 -6.57 8.70 3.02
C LEU A 122 -6.93 8.30 4.45
N ILE A 123 -7.82 7.31 4.60
CA ILE A 123 -8.25 6.78 5.90
C ILE A 123 -7.06 6.23 6.67
N TYR A 124 -6.25 5.37 6.04
CA TYR A 124 -5.07 4.80 6.67
C TYR A 124 -4.07 5.85 7.17
N ARG A 125 -3.85 6.94 6.40
CA ARG A 125 -2.92 7.99 6.81
C ARG A 125 -3.44 8.77 8.01
N TYR A 126 -4.70 9.17 8.01
CA TYR A 126 -5.28 9.87 9.15
C TYR A 126 -5.27 9.00 10.41
N LEU A 127 -5.76 7.77 10.31
CA LEU A 127 -5.73 6.78 11.38
C LEU A 127 -4.30 6.42 11.85
N LYS A 128 -3.26 6.72 11.08
CA LYS A 128 -1.87 6.51 11.49
C LYS A 128 -1.27 7.75 12.16
N PHE A 129 -1.77 8.94 11.81
CA PHE A 129 -1.18 10.23 12.19
C PHE A 129 -2.15 11.11 12.97
N ASP A 130 -3.27 10.58 13.47
CA ASP A 130 -4.18 11.30 14.35
C ASP A 130 -3.43 11.67 15.64
N HIS A 131 -3.22 12.98 15.81
CA HIS A 131 -2.52 13.57 16.93
C HIS A 131 -3.39 13.64 18.20
N HIS A 132 -4.69 13.35 18.09
CA HIS A 132 -5.63 13.35 19.23
C HIS A 132 -5.89 11.96 19.83
N ASP A 133 -5.02 11.00 19.53
CA ASP A 133 -4.99 9.67 20.18
C ASP A 133 -6.31 8.87 20.11
N ARG A 134 -7.18 9.16 19.13
CA ARG A 134 -8.41 8.40 18.86
C ARG A 134 -8.13 7.04 18.18
N ASN A 135 -6.86 6.66 18.08
CA ASN A 135 -6.35 5.50 17.34
C ASN A 135 -6.27 4.20 18.16
N THR A 136 -6.89 4.14 19.35
CA THR A 136 -6.89 2.96 20.22
C THR A 136 -7.37 1.68 19.52
N SER A 137 -8.15 1.80 18.44
CA SER A 137 -8.75 0.68 17.70
C SER A 137 -7.90 0.09 16.55
N ILE A 138 -6.69 0.62 16.25
CA ILE A 138 -5.85 0.14 15.12
C ILE A 138 -4.65 -0.68 15.60
N LEU A 139 -4.60 -1.07 16.87
CA LEU A 139 -3.56 -1.97 17.38
C LEU A 139 -3.57 -3.36 16.70
N VAL A 140 -4.63 -3.70 15.97
CA VAL A 140 -4.80 -4.99 15.27
C VAL A 140 -4.56 -4.88 13.75
N ALA A 141 -4.08 -3.75 13.24
CA ALA A 141 -3.66 -3.66 11.84
C ALA A 141 -2.41 -4.51 11.61
N ARG A 142 -2.62 -5.76 11.17
CA ARG A 142 -1.55 -6.63 10.69
C ARG A 142 -0.65 -5.82 9.76
N PRO A 143 0.67 -5.75 10.01
CA PRO A 143 1.56 -4.98 9.17
C PRO A 143 1.38 -5.45 7.73
N LYS A 144 1.02 -4.51 6.83
CA LYS A 144 0.83 -4.74 5.39
C LYS A 144 2.09 -5.26 4.70
N TYR A 145 3.22 -5.22 5.41
CA TYR A 145 4.50 -5.75 4.99
C TYR A 145 4.76 -7.05 5.75
N PRO A 146 5.13 -8.14 5.05
CA PRO A 146 5.59 -9.35 5.72
C PRO A 146 6.71 -8.94 6.68
N LYS A 147 6.61 -9.39 7.94
CA LYS A 147 7.65 -9.22 8.95
C LYS A 147 9.00 -9.51 8.29
N LYS A 148 10.01 -8.66 8.55
CA LYS A 148 11.38 -8.89 8.08
C LYS A 148 11.71 -10.35 8.41
N THR A 149 11.89 -11.18 7.38
CA THR A 149 12.21 -12.60 7.57
C THR A 149 13.41 -12.66 8.49
N GLN A 150 13.28 -13.34 9.63
CA GLN A 150 14.37 -13.50 10.57
C GLN A 150 15.56 -14.09 9.81
N ILE A 151 16.73 -13.47 10.00
CA ILE A 151 17.96 -13.95 9.37
C ILE A 151 18.30 -15.26 10.05
N ILE A 152 18.40 -16.34 9.27
CA ILE A 152 18.75 -17.66 9.79
C ILE A 152 20.26 -17.64 10.13
N PRO A 153 20.65 -17.90 11.39
CA PRO A 153 22.06 -18.03 11.77
C PRO A 153 22.76 -19.11 10.94
N PHE A 154 24.06 -18.96 10.68
CA PHE A 154 24.79 -19.90 9.81
C PHE A 154 24.82 -21.31 10.39
N GLU A 155 24.84 -21.45 11.71
CA GLU A 155 24.79 -22.72 12.45
C GLU A 155 23.53 -23.52 12.10
N LYS A 156 22.40 -22.82 11.93
CA LYS A 156 21.13 -23.43 11.50
C LYS A 156 21.08 -23.71 10.00
N LEU A 157 21.88 -23.01 9.19
CA LEU A 157 21.97 -23.28 7.76
C LEU A 157 22.86 -24.48 7.47
N MET A 158 24.00 -24.61 8.16
CA MET A 158 24.93 -25.73 8.03
C MET A 158 24.28 -27.08 8.38
N SER A 159 23.40 -27.09 9.38
CA SER A 159 22.65 -28.30 9.80
C SER A 159 21.50 -28.70 8.88
N LYS A 160 21.17 -27.89 7.86
CA LYS A 160 20.06 -28.14 6.94
C LYS A 160 20.59 -28.59 5.58
N GLU A 161 19.94 -29.54 4.93
CA GLU A 161 20.21 -29.86 3.53
C GLU A 161 19.57 -28.79 2.61
N CYS A 162 20.35 -28.09 1.75
CA CYS A 162 19.77 -27.14 0.76
C CYS A 162 19.19 -27.86 -0.46
N CYS A 163 20.00 -28.74 -1.05
CA CYS A 163 19.79 -29.34 -2.36
C CYS A 163 20.66 -30.60 -2.49
N LYS A 164 20.56 -31.30 -3.62
CA LYS A 164 21.36 -32.49 -3.93
C LYS A 164 22.88 -32.25 -3.82
N SER A 165 23.35 -31.06 -4.18
CA SER A 165 24.76 -30.66 -4.10
C SER A 165 25.18 -30.17 -2.71
N ASN A 166 24.27 -30.20 -1.73
CA ASN A 166 24.46 -29.77 -0.36
C ASN A 166 25.25 -28.45 -0.20
N CYS A 167 24.80 -27.39 -0.88
CA CYS A 167 25.49 -26.09 -0.89
C CYS A 167 25.77 -25.50 0.50
N ASN A 168 25.02 -25.92 1.54
CA ASN A 168 25.25 -25.44 2.90
C ASN A 168 26.61 -25.88 3.48
N LYS A 169 27.24 -26.93 2.95
CA LYS A 169 28.62 -27.31 3.31
C LYS A 169 29.65 -26.23 2.94
N LEU A 170 29.39 -25.45 1.90
CA LEU A 170 30.29 -24.33 1.53
C LEU A 170 30.42 -23.29 2.64
N ILE A 171 29.37 -23.13 3.47
CA ILE A 171 29.40 -22.24 4.64
C ILE A 171 30.33 -22.80 5.70
N GLU A 172 30.32 -24.12 5.90
CA GLU A 172 31.17 -24.80 6.87
C GLU A 172 32.65 -24.62 6.51
N ASP A 173 32.99 -24.78 5.23
CA ASP A 173 34.36 -24.63 4.74
C ASP A 173 34.88 -23.18 4.84
N ASN A 174 33.99 -22.18 4.77
CA ASN A 174 34.37 -20.77 4.64
C ASN A 174 33.44 -19.79 5.39
N ILE A 175 33.18 -20.04 6.67
CA ILE A 175 32.17 -19.27 7.44
C ILE A 175 32.43 -17.76 7.43
N GLN A 176 33.68 -17.33 7.63
CA GLN A 176 34.07 -15.92 7.67
C GLN A 176 33.79 -15.19 6.35
N TYR A 177 33.99 -15.88 5.22
CA TYR A 177 33.67 -15.35 3.89
C TYR A 177 32.17 -15.06 3.78
N PHE A 178 31.33 -16.02 4.17
CA PHE A 178 29.88 -15.86 4.10
C PHE A 178 29.35 -14.82 5.09
N GLU A 179 29.95 -14.67 6.26
CA GLU A 179 29.65 -13.58 7.20
C GLU A 179 29.90 -12.20 6.60
N ASN A 180 31.08 -12.00 6.03
CA ASN A 180 31.45 -10.75 5.37
C ASN A 180 30.51 -10.46 4.19
N LEU A 181 30.25 -11.49 3.37
CA LEU A 181 29.38 -11.37 2.19
C LEU A 181 27.93 -11.06 2.59
N ARG A 182 27.44 -11.68 3.67
CA ARG A 182 26.12 -11.40 4.27
C ARG A 182 26.05 -9.97 4.82
N ALA A 183 27.08 -9.51 5.54
CA ALA A 183 27.14 -8.15 6.07
C ALA A 183 27.07 -7.10 4.95
N GLN A 184 27.89 -7.28 3.90
CA GLN A 184 27.89 -6.39 2.73
C GLN A 184 26.55 -6.38 1.99
N ALA A 185 25.95 -7.55 1.80
CA ALA A 185 24.64 -7.69 1.13
C ALA A 185 23.50 -7.00 1.89
N GLN A 186 23.62 -6.80 3.21
CA GLN A 186 22.63 -6.12 4.03
C GLN A 186 22.68 -4.59 3.93
N MET A 187 23.82 -4.02 3.51
CA MET A 187 23.98 -2.55 3.43
C MET A 187 23.06 -1.91 2.39
N SER A 188 22.90 -2.54 1.22
CA SER A 188 22.04 -1.99 0.15
C SER A 188 21.62 -3.05 -0.88
N ARG A 189 20.59 -2.73 -1.69
CA ARG A 189 20.19 -3.58 -2.82
C ARG A 189 21.28 -3.68 -3.90
N LYS A 190 22.13 -2.65 -4.05
CA LYS A 190 23.24 -2.62 -5.01
C LYS A 190 24.34 -3.57 -4.56
N ASN A 191 24.74 -3.50 -3.29
CA ASN A 191 25.75 -4.40 -2.72
C ASN A 191 25.26 -5.84 -2.75
N LYS A 192 23.99 -6.09 -2.43
CA LYS A 192 23.40 -7.42 -2.56
C LYS A 192 23.57 -8.03 -3.96
N ARG A 193 23.42 -7.24 -5.03
CA ARG A 193 23.64 -7.73 -6.40
C ARG A 193 25.11 -8.05 -6.66
N LYS A 194 26.01 -7.17 -6.20
CA LYS A 194 27.45 -7.39 -6.29
C LYS A 194 27.89 -8.65 -5.56
N CYS A 195 27.40 -8.88 -4.33
CA CYS A 195 27.71 -10.07 -3.56
C CYS A 195 27.23 -11.36 -4.25
N ILE A 196 26.11 -11.32 -4.99
CA ILE A 196 25.63 -12.47 -5.78
C ILE A 196 26.53 -12.73 -6.99
N GLU A 197 27.00 -11.67 -7.65
CA GLU A 197 27.92 -11.76 -8.79
C GLU A 197 29.28 -12.30 -8.30
N GLN A 198 29.83 -11.71 -7.24
CA GLN A 198 31.05 -12.17 -6.56
C GLN A 198 30.95 -13.64 -6.12
N LEU A 199 29.85 -14.07 -5.49
CA LEU A 199 29.67 -15.46 -5.08
C LEU A 199 29.75 -16.45 -6.26
N LYS A 200 29.28 -16.03 -7.44
CA LYS A 200 29.34 -16.86 -8.65
C LYS A 200 30.73 -16.87 -9.26
N ASP A 201 31.41 -15.73 -9.22
CA ASP A 201 32.76 -15.59 -9.77
C ASP A 201 33.75 -16.40 -8.91
N ASP A 202 33.65 -16.29 -7.58
CA ASP A 202 34.55 -16.95 -6.62
C ASP A 202 34.40 -18.48 -6.61
N LEU A 203 33.20 -19.01 -6.85
CA LEU A 203 32.93 -20.47 -6.86
C LEU A 203 33.08 -21.11 -8.25
N GLY A 204 33.32 -20.29 -9.29
CA GLY A 204 33.57 -20.74 -10.66
C GLY A 204 32.34 -21.30 -11.38
N GLN A 205 32.49 -21.57 -12.69
CA GLN A 205 31.40 -22.07 -13.55
C GLN A 205 30.96 -23.51 -13.23
N ASN A 206 31.72 -24.25 -12.43
CA ASN A 206 31.50 -25.68 -12.16
C ASN A 206 30.62 -25.93 -10.91
N PHE A 207 30.29 -24.91 -10.12
CA PHE A 207 29.42 -25.06 -8.95
C PHE A 207 27.99 -24.59 -9.24
N ASP A 208 27.07 -25.55 -9.33
CA ASP A 208 25.64 -25.28 -9.41
C ASP A 208 25.05 -24.93 -8.03
N ILE A 209 25.20 -23.66 -7.64
CA ILE A 209 24.66 -23.15 -6.38
C ILE A 209 23.14 -23.02 -6.46
N CYS A 210 22.42 -23.69 -5.54
CA CYS A 210 20.97 -23.58 -5.43
C CYS A 210 20.55 -22.12 -5.18
N LYS A 211 19.53 -21.62 -5.90
CA LYS A 211 18.94 -20.29 -5.64
C LYS A 211 18.51 -20.12 -4.18
N GLN A 212 18.06 -21.21 -3.56
CA GLN A 212 17.63 -21.21 -2.17
C GLN A 212 18.81 -20.92 -1.22
N PHE A 213 19.99 -21.50 -1.47
CA PHE A 213 21.20 -21.18 -0.72
C PHE A 213 21.56 -19.71 -0.83
N ILE A 214 21.53 -19.12 -2.03
CA ILE A 214 21.83 -17.68 -2.21
C ILE A 214 20.86 -16.82 -1.39
N ILE A 215 19.58 -17.20 -1.34
CA ILE A 215 18.55 -16.49 -0.56
C ILE A 215 18.84 -16.58 0.96
N ASP A 216 19.21 -17.78 1.43
CA ASP A 216 19.37 -18.09 2.84
C ASP A 216 20.73 -17.60 3.38
N ALA A 217 21.82 -17.82 2.63
CA ALA A 217 23.17 -17.39 2.97
C ALA A 217 23.30 -15.86 2.98
N LEU A 218 22.76 -15.15 1.98
CA LEU A 218 22.85 -13.67 1.89
C LEU A 218 21.67 -12.92 2.53
N ALA A 219 20.79 -13.65 3.22
CA ALA A 219 19.65 -13.15 3.99
C ALA A 219 18.71 -12.17 3.24
N GLY A 220 17.49 -12.63 2.95
CA GLY A 220 16.37 -11.73 2.62
C GLY A 220 16.35 -11.25 1.17
N LEU A 221 16.70 -12.13 0.23
CA LEU A 221 16.16 -11.99 -1.12
C LEU A 221 14.65 -12.30 -1.04
N ARG A 222 13.80 -11.27 -1.16
CA ARG A 222 12.41 -11.51 -1.55
C ARG A 222 12.48 -12.32 -2.85
N LYS A 223 11.76 -13.45 -2.94
CA LYS A 223 11.67 -14.32 -4.14
C LYS A 223 11.57 -13.54 -5.47
N LEU A 224 10.99 -12.34 -5.42
CA LEU A 224 10.82 -11.39 -6.52
C LEU A 224 12.11 -10.86 -7.20
N VAL A 225 13.26 -10.78 -6.51
CA VAL A 225 14.47 -10.17 -7.12
C VAL A 225 15.16 -11.13 -8.10
N ILE A 226 15.07 -12.44 -7.87
CA ILE A 226 15.69 -13.46 -8.73
C ILE A 226 14.84 -13.68 -10.00
N GLN A 227 13.50 -13.64 -9.88
CA GLN A 227 12.59 -13.82 -11.01
C GLN A 227 12.63 -12.64 -12.01
N ALA A 228 12.85 -11.40 -11.54
CA ALA A 228 12.85 -10.22 -12.40
C ALA A 228 14.04 -10.16 -13.39
N LYS A 229 15.22 -10.71 -13.04
CA LYS A 229 16.37 -10.81 -13.97
C LYS A 229 16.16 -11.94 -14.99
N GLN A 230 15.62 -13.09 -14.57
CA GLN A 230 15.31 -14.19 -15.49
C GLN A 230 14.23 -13.79 -16.53
N GLN A 231 13.18 -13.08 -16.11
CA GLN A 231 12.14 -12.61 -17.04
C GLN A 231 12.63 -11.52 -18.00
N ARG A 232 13.59 -10.67 -17.60
CA ARG A 232 14.20 -9.69 -18.52
C ARG A 232 15.12 -10.35 -19.55
N LEU A 233 15.92 -11.33 -19.15
CA LEU A 233 16.77 -12.08 -20.08
C LEU A 233 15.94 -12.91 -21.06
N ILE A 234 14.84 -13.53 -20.60
CA ILE A 234 13.90 -14.25 -21.48
C ILE A 234 13.22 -13.29 -22.48
N ARG A 235 12.81 -12.09 -22.05
CA ARG A 235 12.22 -11.08 -22.95
C ARG A 235 13.24 -10.54 -23.96
N HIS A 236 14.49 -10.33 -23.55
CA HIS A 236 15.55 -9.87 -24.46
C HIS A 236 15.92 -10.92 -25.50
N HIS A 237 15.99 -12.20 -25.12
CA HIS A 237 16.21 -13.30 -26.07
C HIS A 237 15.02 -13.52 -27.02
N ARG A 238 13.78 -13.29 -26.56
CA ARG A 238 12.59 -13.38 -27.42
C ARG A 238 12.57 -12.24 -28.45
N TYR A 239 12.95 -11.02 -28.04
CA TYR A 239 13.05 -9.86 -28.92
C TYR A 239 14.13 -10.03 -30.00
N LEU A 240 15.28 -10.63 -29.67
CA LEU A 240 16.35 -10.91 -30.65
C LEU A 240 16.01 -12.03 -31.65
N LYS A 241 15.10 -12.94 -31.30
CA LYS A 241 14.59 -13.97 -32.22
C LYS A 241 13.47 -13.49 -33.15
N GLU A 242 12.88 -12.32 -32.88
CA GLU A 242 11.84 -11.71 -33.73
C GLU A 242 12.43 -10.70 -34.73
N ILE A 243 13.73 -10.40 -34.63
CA ILE A 243 14.45 -9.43 -35.48
C ILE A 243 15.38 -10.12 -36.50
N LEU A 244 15.63 -11.42 -36.35
CA LEU A 244 16.36 -12.28 -37.28
C LEU A 244 15.37 -13.23 -37.97
#